data_AF-A0A375GAW2-F1
#
_entry.id   AF-A0A375GAW2-F1
#
_cell.length_a   1.000
_cell.length_b   1.000
_cell.length_c   1.000
_cell.angle_alpha   90.00
_cell.angle_beta   90.00
_cell.angle_gamma   90.00
#
_symmetry.space_group_name_H-M   'P 1'
#
loop_
_entity.id
_entity.type
_entity.pdbx_description
1 polymer ?
#
loop_
_entity_poly.entity_id
_entity_poly.type
_entity_poly.pdbx_seq_one_letter_code
_entity_poly.pdbx_strand_id
1 'polypeptide(L)'
;MQPRPLEPNEPVVLALVDAVTAWQDALEQTLSASGLTYAKWLLLRAIRRGHFVRGAPLPGAMPIDVPQSELLLHELRRDGWIEYAEAIAPRISDTAASRLERASQALSALHSVSVAPFSPQERVALGSLLERMKIRLNDHTTRQIRVGGEAARQDKLATAGGASTQAGMPASVVPCTGLPPVAHRPASCPTLASARF
;
A
#
# COMPACT_ATOMS: atom_id res chain seq x y z
N MET A 1 36.84 -1.60 -1.15
CA MET A 1 35.43 -1.38 -1.51
C MET A 1 35.17 0.11 -1.42
N GLN A 2 35.20 0.83 -2.56
CA GLN A 2 34.87 2.26 -2.57
C GLN A 2 33.34 2.40 -2.62
N PRO A 3 32.71 3.21 -1.74
CA PRO A 3 31.28 3.46 -1.81
C PRO A 3 30.98 4.25 -3.08
N ARG A 4 30.06 3.72 -3.89
CA ARG A 4 29.55 4.41 -5.09
C ARG A 4 28.85 5.70 -4.62
N PRO A 5 29.08 6.86 -5.28
CA PRO A 5 28.40 8.10 -4.92
C PRO A 5 26.90 7.89 -5.08
N LEU A 6 26.16 8.02 -3.99
CA LEU A 6 24.70 7.96 -4.00
C LEU A 6 24.17 9.19 -4.75
N GLU A 7 23.12 9.01 -5.54
CA GLU A 7 22.41 10.14 -6.16
C GLU A 7 21.90 11.07 -5.04
N PRO A 8 21.89 12.40 -5.21
CA PRO A 8 21.66 13.36 -4.13
C PRO A 8 20.33 13.18 -3.36
N ASN A 9 19.35 12.48 -3.94
CA ASN A 9 18.05 12.18 -3.31
C ASN A 9 17.95 10.76 -2.72
N GLU A 10 18.84 9.85 -3.09
CA GLU A 10 18.91 8.47 -2.60
C GLU A 10 19.08 8.35 -1.07
N PRO A 11 19.95 9.13 -0.40
CA PRO A 11 20.09 9.03 1.06
C PRO A 11 18.85 9.52 1.81
N VAL A 12 18.06 10.44 1.23
CA VAL A 12 16.83 10.95 1.85
C VAL A 12 15.73 9.90 1.80
N VAL A 13 15.60 9.18 0.68
CA VAL A 13 14.62 8.10 0.54
C VAL A 13 14.96 6.96 1.49
N LEU A 14 16.23 6.56 1.57
CA LEU A 14 16.69 5.52 2.50
C LEU A 14 16.42 5.91 3.96
N ALA A 15 16.79 7.13 4.36
CA ALA A 15 16.51 7.62 5.71
C ALA A 15 15.01 7.65 6.04
N LEU A 16 14.16 7.99 5.06
CA LEU A 16 12.70 7.96 5.24
C LEU A 16 12.18 6.53 5.40
N VAL A 17 12.66 5.59 4.59
CA VAL A 17 12.29 4.17 4.69
C VAL A 17 12.70 3.63 6.06
N ASP A 18 13.96 3.82 6.46
CA ASP A 18 14.48 3.35 7.75
C ASP A 18 13.67 3.92 8.93
N ALA A 19 13.37 5.23 8.89
CA ALA A 19 12.56 5.88 9.92
C ALA A 19 11.13 5.35 9.98
N VAL A 20 10.49 5.13 8.83
CA VAL A 20 9.12 4.58 8.77
C VAL A 20 9.09 3.13 9.24
N THR A 21 10.06 2.30 8.84
CA THR A 21 10.16 0.90 9.26
C THR A 21 10.38 0.81 10.77
N ALA A 22 11.34 1.54 11.32
CA ALA A 22 11.58 1.56 12.77
C ALA A 22 10.34 2.02 13.55
N TRP A 23 9.59 3.00 13.01
CA TRP A 23 8.34 3.46 13.62
C TRP A 23 7.23 2.41 13.55
N GLN A 24 7.10 1.70 12.42
CA GLN A 24 6.14 0.61 12.24
C GLN A 24 6.43 -0.57 13.19
N ASP A 25 7.70 -0.94 13.35
CA ASP A 25 8.10 -1.99 14.27
C ASP A 25 7.78 -1.61 15.72
N ALA A 26 8.09 -0.38 16.13
CA ALA A 26 7.78 0.12 17.46
C ALA A 26 6.25 0.18 17.70
N LEU A 27 5.48 0.56 16.68
CA LEU A 27 4.02 0.57 16.71
C LEU A 27 3.46 -0.84 16.94
N GLU A 28 3.92 -1.82 16.17
CA GLU A 28 3.45 -3.20 16.29
C GLU A 28 3.86 -3.82 17.63
N GLN A 29 5.08 -3.55 18.12
CA GLN A 29 5.51 -3.96 19.47
C GLN A 29 4.63 -3.34 20.57
N THR A 30 4.30 -2.05 20.45
CA THR A 30 3.44 -1.36 21.42
C THR A 30 2.03 -1.94 21.45
N LEU A 31 1.46 -2.24 20.28
CA LEU A 31 0.11 -2.79 20.16
C LEU A 31 0.04 -4.27 20.59
N SER A 32 1.05 -5.05 20.22
CA SER A 32 1.13 -6.48 20.58
C SER A 32 1.27 -6.70 22.09
N ALA A 33 1.86 -5.76 22.84
CA ALA A 33 1.82 -5.77 24.30
C ALA A 33 0.38 -5.75 24.88
N SER A 34 -0.59 -5.27 24.10
CA SER A 34 -2.02 -5.31 24.43
C SER A 34 -2.77 -6.46 23.73
N GLY A 35 -2.11 -7.29 22.94
CA GLY A 35 -2.73 -8.32 22.10
C GLY A 35 -3.48 -7.75 20.89
N LEU A 36 -3.13 -6.54 20.45
CA LEU A 36 -3.70 -5.88 19.28
C LEU A 36 -2.74 -5.93 18.11
N THR A 37 -3.29 -6.09 16.91
CA THR A 37 -2.61 -5.76 15.66
C THR A 37 -2.97 -4.34 15.26
N TYR A 38 -2.22 -3.72 14.34
CA TYR A 38 -2.57 -2.40 13.81
C TYR A 38 -3.99 -2.34 13.21
N ALA A 39 -4.42 -3.39 12.50
CA ALA A 39 -5.77 -3.47 11.93
C ALA A 39 -6.86 -3.46 13.02
N LYS A 40 -6.69 -4.27 14.08
CA LYS A 40 -7.59 -4.31 15.24
C LYS A 40 -7.67 -2.94 15.92
N TRP A 41 -6.52 -2.28 16.09
CA TRP A 41 -6.47 -0.93 16.66
C TRP A 41 -7.23 0.10 15.83
N LEU A 42 -7.06 0.10 14.49
CA LEU A 42 -7.79 1.02 13.60
C LEU A 42 -9.31 0.83 13.71
N LEU A 43 -9.76 -0.43 13.78
CA LEU A 43 -11.16 -0.77 13.92
C LEU A 43 -11.73 -0.30 15.27
N LEU A 44 -11.04 -0.55 16.37
CA LEU A 44 -11.43 -0.05 17.71
C LEU A 44 -11.49 1.48 17.77
N ARG A 45 -10.53 2.16 17.13
CA ARG A 45 -10.52 3.62 17.04
C ARG A 45 -11.69 4.15 16.21
N ALA A 46 -12.05 3.49 15.11
CA ALA A 46 -13.21 3.86 14.30
C ALA A 46 -14.52 3.67 15.06
N ILE A 47 -14.66 2.57 15.79
CA ILE A 47 -15.81 2.28 16.67
C ILE A 47 -15.93 3.35 17.77
N ARG A 48 -14.85 3.63 18.50
CA ARG A 48 -14.85 4.65 19.57
C ARG A 48 -15.23 6.05 19.06
N ARG A 49 -14.91 6.37 17.80
CA ARG A 49 -15.25 7.65 17.16
C ARG A 49 -16.62 7.67 16.51
N GLY A 50 -17.34 6.54 16.46
CA GLY A 50 -18.62 6.43 15.74
C GLY A 50 -18.49 6.49 14.22
N HIS A 51 -17.28 6.26 13.67
CA HIS A 51 -17.03 6.30 12.23
C HIS A 51 -17.17 4.92 11.57
N PHE A 52 -17.29 3.86 12.37
CA PHE A 52 -17.42 2.51 11.86
C PHE A 52 -18.87 2.22 11.44
N VAL A 53 -19.06 1.78 10.19
CA VAL A 53 -20.34 1.32 9.66
C VAL A 53 -20.16 -0.14 9.24
N ARG A 54 -20.94 -1.03 9.84
CA ARG A 54 -20.88 -2.47 9.53
C ARG A 54 -21.31 -2.72 8.09
N GLY A 55 -20.62 -3.63 7.39
CA GLY A 55 -20.89 -3.92 5.98
C GLY A 55 -20.34 -2.89 4.99
N ALA A 56 -19.65 -1.84 5.46
CA ALA A 56 -18.94 -0.88 4.62
C ALA A 56 -17.43 -1.02 4.83
N PRO A 57 -16.61 -0.81 3.78
CA PRO A 57 -15.16 -0.79 3.93
C PRO A 57 -14.74 0.37 4.83
N LEU A 58 -13.75 0.14 5.70
CA LEU A 58 -13.20 1.20 6.53
C LEU A 58 -12.14 1.97 5.73
N PRO A 59 -12.37 3.23 5.36
CA PRO A 59 -11.37 4.03 4.66
C PRO A 59 -10.28 4.46 5.63
N GLY A 60 -9.06 4.65 5.11
CA GLY A 60 -7.95 5.17 5.91
C GLY A 60 -6.59 4.91 5.27
N ALA A 61 -5.55 5.12 6.06
CA ALA A 61 -4.17 4.87 5.66
C ALA A 61 -3.93 3.38 5.32
N MET A 62 -4.65 2.49 6.00
CA MET A 62 -4.75 1.07 5.67
C MET A 62 -6.24 0.76 5.47
N PRO A 63 -6.73 0.70 4.22
CA PRO A 63 -8.12 0.35 3.97
C PRO A 63 -8.37 -1.08 4.43
N ILE A 64 -9.50 -1.30 5.10
CA ILE A 64 -9.94 -2.62 5.54
C ILE A 64 -11.23 -2.93 4.79
N ASP A 65 -11.23 -4.02 4.03
CA ASP A 65 -12.41 -4.46 3.29
C ASP A 65 -13.48 -5.05 4.23
N VAL A 66 -14.67 -5.26 3.69
CA VAL A 66 -15.80 -5.81 4.46
C VAL A 66 -15.50 -7.19 5.05
N PRO A 67 -15.03 -8.21 4.29
CA PRO A 67 -14.79 -9.54 4.86
C PRO A 67 -13.71 -9.54 5.94
N GLN A 68 -12.63 -8.78 5.76
CA GLN A 68 -11.59 -8.63 6.77
C GLN A 68 -12.13 -7.89 8.00
N SER A 69 -12.95 -6.86 7.83
CA SER A 69 -13.55 -6.14 8.96
C SER A 69 -14.42 -7.05 9.82
N GLU A 70 -15.24 -7.94 9.22
CA GLU A 70 -16.09 -8.89 9.94
C GLU A 70 -15.26 -9.95 10.68
N LEU A 71 -14.18 -10.45 10.06
CA LEU A 71 -13.24 -11.35 10.72
C LEU A 71 -12.62 -10.68 11.96
N LEU A 72 -12.14 -9.44 11.81
CA LEU A 72 -11.53 -8.69 12.90
C LEU A 72 -12.54 -8.36 14.01
N LEU A 73 -13.81 -8.08 13.69
CA LEU A 73 -14.88 -7.91 14.68
C LEU A 73 -15.10 -9.19 15.48
N HIS A 74 -15.09 -10.36 14.82
CA HIS A 74 -15.25 -11.64 15.50
C HIS A 74 -14.09 -11.90 16.47
N GLU A 75 -12.85 -11.66 16.03
CA GLU A 75 -11.67 -11.79 16.89
C GLU A 75 -11.70 -10.80 18.06
N LEU A 76 -12.00 -9.53 17.81
CA LEU A 76 -12.10 -8.52 18.87
C LEU A 76 -13.18 -8.86 19.90
N ARG A 77 -14.30 -9.44 19.46
CA ARG A 77 -15.35 -9.91 20.36
C ARG A 77 -14.87 -11.09 21.20
N ARG A 78 -14.24 -12.09 20.57
CA ARG A 78 -13.65 -13.25 21.26
C ARG A 78 -12.62 -12.80 22.30
N ASP A 79 -11.80 -11.82 21.97
CA ASP A 79 -10.74 -11.27 22.82
C ASP A 79 -11.28 -10.26 23.87
N GLY A 80 -12.60 -10.06 23.93
CA GLY A 80 -13.30 -9.25 24.93
C GLY A 80 -13.17 -7.74 24.76
N TRP A 81 -12.79 -7.26 23.58
CA TRP A 81 -12.64 -5.83 23.30
C TRP A 81 -13.95 -5.12 22.98
N ILE A 82 -14.85 -5.83 22.31
CA ILE A 82 -16.11 -5.28 21.82
C ILE A 82 -17.28 -6.19 22.15
N GLU A 83 -18.46 -5.58 22.21
CA GLU A 83 -19.74 -6.26 22.34
C GLU A 83 -20.66 -5.79 21.23
N TYR A 84 -21.43 -6.72 20.65
CA TYR A 84 -22.53 -6.38 19.75
C TYR A 84 -23.57 -7.51 19.68
N ALA A 85 -24.83 -7.10 19.53
CA ALA A 85 -25.90 -7.97 19.08
C ALA A 85 -25.99 -7.89 17.54
N GLU A 86 -26.54 -8.90 16.87
CA GLU A 86 -26.47 -9.05 15.41
C GLU A 86 -26.96 -7.83 14.60
N ALA A 87 -27.91 -7.06 15.16
CA ALA A 87 -28.48 -5.86 14.55
C ALA A 87 -27.93 -4.53 15.10
N ILE A 88 -27.05 -4.56 16.11
CA ILE A 88 -26.56 -3.35 16.80
C ILE A 88 -25.12 -3.06 16.36
N ALA A 89 -24.80 -1.77 16.19
CA ALA A 89 -23.45 -1.33 15.91
C ALA A 89 -22.49 -1.77 17.04
N PRO A 90 -21.26 -2.22 16.71
CA PRO A 90 -20.32 -2.66 17.72
C PRO A 90 -19.93 -1.53 18.65
N ARG A 91 -19.87 -1.85 19.95
CA ARG A 91 -19.43 -0.95 21.01
C ARG A 91 -18.21 -1.54 21.72
N ILE A 92 -17.38 -0.67 22.26
CA ILE A 92 -16.29 -1.09 23.15
C ILE A 92 -16.91 -1.67 24.42
N SER A 93 -16.44 -2.83 24.87
CA SER A 93 -16.87 -3.40 26.16
C SER A 93 -16.42 -2.49 27.31
N ASP A 94 -17.24 -2.36 28.36
CA ASP A 94 -16.87 -1.59 29.56
C ASP A 94 -15.57 -2.11 30.20
N THR A 95 -15.37 -3.43 30.15
CA THR A 95 -14.15 -4.09 30.65
C THR A 95 -12.90 -3.76 29.83
N ALA A 96 -13.09 -3.38 28.56
CA ALA A 96 -12.01 -3.06 27.62
C ALA A 96 -11.70 -1.56 27.55
N ALA A 97 -12.58 -0.69 28.06
CA ALA A 97 -12.41 0.75 27.98
C ALA A 97 -11.07 1.23 28.56
N SER A 98 -10.72 0.79 29.77
CA SER A 98 -9.45 1.16 30.42
C SER A 98 -8.21 0.61 29.69
N ARG A 99 -8.31 -0.58 29.09
CA ARG A 99 -7.26 -1.18 28.25
C ARG A 99 -7.06 -0.36 26.99
N LEU A 100 -8.15 0.06 26.35
CA LEU A 100 -8.14 0.88 25.14
C LEU A 100 -7.51 2.25 25.41
N GLU A 101 -7.84 2.87 26.54
CA GLU A 101 -7.22 4.15 26.94
C GLU A 101 -5.71 4.00 27.15
N ARG A 102 -5.27 2.96 27.87
CA ARG A 102 -3.83 2.67 28.05
C ARG A 102 -3.11 2.47 26.71
N ALA A 103 -3.69 1.70 25.79
CA ALA A 103 -3.13 1.53 24.45
C ALA A 103 -3.04 2.88 23.72
N SER A 104 -4.08 3.72 23.82
CA SER A 104 -4.08 5.05 23.20
C SER A 104 -3.01 5.99 23.77
N GLN A 105 -2.77 5.91 25.07
CA GLN A 105 -1.72 6.68 25.76
C GLN A 105 -0.33 6.19 25.36
N ALA A 106 -0.12 4.88 25.30
CA ALA A 106 1.15 4.30 24.84
C ALA A 106 1.49 4.73 23.42
N LEU A 107 0.51 4.75 22.51
CA LEU A 107 0.69 5.26 21.16
C LEU A 107 0.97 6.76 21.10
N SER A 108 0.33 7.54 21.98
CA SER A 108 0.60 8.98 22.09
C SER A 108 2.01 9.25 22.61
N ALA A 109 2.48 8.46 23.57
CA ALA A 109 3.85 8.50 24.07
C ALA A 109 4.85 8.10 22.98
N LEU A 110 4.59 7.02 22.23
CA LEU A 110 5.40 6.59 21.09
C LEU A 110 5.53 7.75 20.08
N HIS A 111 4.41 8.36 19.69
CA HIS A 111 4.42 9.51 18.79
C HIS A 111 5.24 10.68 19.36
N SER A 112 5.05 11.00 20.64
CA SER A 112 5.80 12.07 21.31
C SER A 112 7.31 11.83 21.30
N VAL A 113 7.75 10.60 21.57
CA VAL A 113 9.17 10.22 21.55
C VAL A 113 9.74 10.31 20.14
N SER A 114 8.99 9.84 19.13
CA SER A 114 9.44 9.91 17.73
C SER A 114 9.63 11.34 17.22
N VAL A 115 8.88 12.31 17.74
CA VAL A 115 8.99 13.72 17.32
C VAL A 115 9.80 14.59 18.28
N ALA A 116 10.19 14.07 19.45
CA ALA A 116 10.90 14.80 20.50
C ALA A 116 12.22 15.47 20.02
N PRO A 117 13.03 14.85 19.15
CA PRO A 117 14.27 15.47 18.65
C PRO A 117 14.05 16.72 17.80
N PHE A 118 12.84 16.92 17.26
CA PHE A 118 12.52 18.04 16.37
C PHE A 118 11.88 19.19 17.16
N SER A 119 12.31 20.41 16.86
CA SER A 119 11.63 21.63 17.26
C SER A 119 10.23 21.74 16.61
N PRO A 120 9.32 22.56 17.16
CA PRO A 120 8.00 22.76 16.57
C PRO A 120 8.05 23.22 15.11
N GLN A 121 9.01 24.08 14.75
CA GLN A 121 9.19 24.56 13.38
C GLN A 121 9.64 23.44 12.44
N GLU A 122 10.60 22.60 12.86
CA GLU A 122 11.06 21.45 12.09
C GLU A 122 9.94 20.43 11.87
N ARG A 123 9.09 20.20 12.88
CA ARG A 123 7.92 19.31 12.74
C ARG A 123 6.96 19.81 11.66
N VAL A 124 6.67 21.12 11.63
CA VAL A 124 5.82 21.72 10.60
C VAL A 124 6.47 21.63 9.22
N ALA A 125 7.77 21.94 9.13
CA ALA A 125 8.52 21.88 7.87
C ALA A 125 8.54 20.45 7.30
N LEU A 126 8.88 19.45 8.13
CA LEU A 126 8.90 18.04 7.76
C LEU A 126 7.50 17.55 7.35
N GLY A 127 6.47 17.86 8.14
CA GLY A 127 5.09 17.51 7.81
C GLY A 127 4.65 18.09 6.45
N SER A 128 4.98 19.35 6.18
CA SER A 128 4.67 19.97 4.89
C SER A 128 5.41 19.33 3.71
N LEU A 129 6.66 18.89 3.93
CA LEU A 129 7.47 18.24 2.91
C LEU A 129 6.93 16.85 2.59
N LEU A 130 6.60 16.05 3.61
CA LEU A 130 6.02 14.72 3.45
C LEU A 130 4.66 14.79 2.75
N GLU A 131 3.81 15.76 3.09
CA GLU A 131 2.52 15.91 2.39
C GLU A 131 2.72 16.30 0.92
N ARG A 132 3.66 17.20 0.60
CA ARG A 132 4.00 17.50 -0.81
C ARG A 132 4.56 16.28 -1.55
N MET A 133 5.40 15.46 -0.89
CA MET A 133 5.90 14.21 -1.48
C MET A 133 4.77 13.23 -1.76
N LYS A 134 3.87 13.03 -0.80
CA LYS A 134 2.68 12.18 -0.93
C LYS A 134 1.78 12.62 -2.07
N ILE A 135 1.48 13.92 -2.18
CA ILE A 135 0.66 14.47 -3.29
C ILE A 135 1.34 14.20 -4.63
N ARG A 136 2.64 14.50 -4.77
CA ARG A 136 3.38 14.28 -6.02
C ARG A 136 3.43 12.81 -6.42
N LEU A 137 3.63 11.90 -5.47
CA LEU A 137 3.61 10.46 -5.73
C LEU A 137 2.22 9.99 -6.16
N ASN A 138 1.16 10.43 -5.47
CA ASN A 138 -0.22 10.08 -5.82
C ASN A 138 -0.60 10.58 -7.23
N ASP A 139 -0.21 11.81 -7.58
CA ASP A 139 -0.36 12.38 -8.91
C ASP A 139 0.38 11.56 -9.97
N HIS A 140 1.60 11.12 -9.66
CA HIS A 140 2.40 10.32 -10.57
C HIS A 140 1.77 8.95 -10.80
N THR A 141 1.38 8.25 -9.73
CA THR A 141 0.67 6.96 -9.81
C THR A 141 -0.64 7.09 -10.59
N THR A 142 -1.42 8.14 -10.34
CA THR A 142 -2.68 8.39 -11.07
C THR A 142 -2.44 8.59 -12.57
N ARG A 143 -1.37 9.32 -12.94
CA ARG A 143 -0.98 9.50 -14.35
C ARG A 143 -0.51 8.19 -14.97
N GLN A 144 0.32 7.40 -14.28
CA GLN A 144 0.77 6.10 -14.79
C GLN A 144 -0.40 5.14 -15.03
N ILE A 145 -1.37 5.09 -14.13
CA ILE A 145 -2.58 4.26 -14.31
C ILE A 145 -3.37 4.69 -15.55
N ARG A 146 -3.50 6.00 -15.80
CA ARG A 146 -4.18 6.52 -17.00
C ARG A 146 -3.42 6.17 -18.28
N VAL A 147 -2.11 6.41 -18.32
CA VAL A 147 -1.26 6.10 -19.48
C VAL A 147 -1.25 4.60 -19.78
N GLY A 148 -1.15 3.75 -18.75
CA GLY A 148 -1.24 2.30 -18.91
C GLY A 148 -2.63 1.83 -19.37
N GLY A 149 -3.70 2.49 -18.91
CA GLY A 149 -5.07 2.23 -19.35
C GLY A 149 -5.35 2.68 -20.78
N GLU A 150 -4.74 3.77 -21.24
CA GLU A 150 -4.82 4.27 -22.62
C GLU A 150 -4.04 3.37 -23.59
N ALA A 151 -2.84 2.93 -23.21
CA ALA A 151 -2.07 1.94 -23.98
C ALA A 151 -2.82 0.60 -24.13
N ALA A 152 -3.42 0.10 -23.04
CA ALA A 152 -4.24 -1.12 -23.08
C ALA A 152 -5.54 -0.98 -23.90
N ARG A 153 -6.05 0.24 -24.08
CA ARG A 153 -7.20 0.53 -24.95
C ARG A 153 -6.78 0.64 -26.42
N GLN A 154 -5.62 1.22 -26.72
CA GLN A 154 -5.06 1.30 -28.07
C GLN A 154 -4.70 -0.08 -28.62
N ASP A 155 -4.11 -0.96 -27.81
CA ASP A 155 -3.82 -2.35 -28.22
C ASP A 155 -5.10 -3.16 -28.51
N LYS A 156 -6.17 -2.97 -27.74
CA LYS A 156 -7.47 -3.62 -27.99
C LYS A 156 -8.16 -3.10 -29.25
N LEU A 157 -8.02 -1.82 -29.57
CA LEU A 157 -8.54 -1.23 -30.82
C LEU A 157 -7.72 -1.68 -32.04
N ALA A 158 -6.41 -1.82 -31.91
CA ALA A 158 -5.54 -2.36 -32.96
C ALA A 158 -5.76 -3.85 -33.22
N THR A 159 -6.09 -4.66 -32.19
CA THR A 159 -6.43 -6.08 -32.36
C THR A 159 -7.88 -6.33 -32.78
N ALA A 160 -8.83 -5.44 -32.43
CA ALA A 160 -10.22 -5.55 -32.89
C ALA A 160 -10.43 -5.05 -34.34
N GLY A 161 -9.53 -4.21 -34.87
CA GLY A 161 -9.55 -3.77 -36.27
C GLY A 161 -8.99 -4.76 -37.29
N GLY A 162 -8.51 -5.94 -36.85
CA GLY A 162 -7.87 -6.94 -37.70
C GLY A 162 -8.77 -8.04 -38.28
N ALA A 163 -10.09 -8.01 -38.05
CA ALA A 163 -10.99 -9.06 -38.54
C ALA A 163 -12.18 -8.49 -39.33
N SER A 164 -12.23 -8.86 -40.62
CA SER A 164 -13.25 -8.56 -41.67
C SER A 164 -12.97 -7.25 -42.45
N THR A 165 -12.61 -7.26 -43.74
CA THR A 165 -13.33 -7.89 -44.86
C THR A 165 -12.40 -8.11 -46.07
N GLN A 166 -12.56 -9.25 -46.76
CA GLN A 166 -11.93 -9.59 -48.04
C GLN A 166 -12.42 -8.74 -49.23
N ALA A 167 -11.58 -8.71 -50.27
CA ALA A 167 -11.86 -8.52 -51.70
C ALA A 167 -11.61 -7.12 -52.30
N GLY A 168 -10.48 -7.00 -53.02
CA GLY A 168 -10.20 -5.93 -53.97
C GLY A 168 -8.71 -5.84 -54.34
N MET A 169 -8.38 -6.10 -55.60
CA MET A 169 -7.04 -6.29 -56.20
C MET A 169 -6.07 -5.08 -56.17
N PRO A 170 -4.78 -5.27 -56.51
CA PRO A 170 -3.66 -4.51 -55.95
C PRO A 170 -3.24 -3.30 -56.80
N ALA A 171 -2.83 -2.22 -56.12
CA ALA A 171 -2.00 -1.17 -56.69
C ALA A 171 -0.67 -1.12 -55.92
N SER A 172 0.41 -1.26 -56.69
CA SER A 172 1.81 -1.31 -56.31
C SER A 172 2.23 -0.12 -55.44
N VAL A 173 2.77 -0.38 -54.25
CA VAL A 173 3.50 0.60 -53.44
C VAL A 173 4.91 0.06 -53.23
N VAL A 174 5.87 0.80 -53.76
CA VAL A 174 7.31 0.58 -53.64
C VAL A 174 7.74 0.74 -52.17
N PRO A 175 8.39 -0.25 -51.53
CA PRO A 175 8.98 -0.06 -50.21
C PRO A 175 10.45 0.38 -50.32
N CYS A 176 10.75 1.57 -49.82
CA CYS A 176 12.13 1.96 -49.52
C CYS A 176 12.67 1.09 -48.39
N THR A 177 13.80 0.46 -48.69
CA THR A 177 14.69 -0.30 -47.83
C THR A 177 15.29 0.56 -46.72
N GLY A 178 15.37 0.03 -45.49
CA GLY A 178 16.02 0.74 -44.38
C GLY A 178 16.06 0.03 -43.03
N LEU A 179 16.80 -1.09 -42.97
CA LEU A 179 17.45 -1.69 -41.79
C LEU A 179 16.66 -2.66 -40.86
N PRO A 180 17.37 -3.67 -40.27
CA PRO A 180 16.80 -4.99 -39.99
C PRO A 180 16.26 -5.18 -38.56
N PRO A 181 15.29 -6.10 -38.36
CA PRO A 181 14.87 -6.56 -37.05
C PRO A 181 15.90 -7.53 -36.46
N VAL A 182 16.35 -7.24 -35.23
CA VAL A 182 17.17 -8.17 -34.44
C VAL A 182 16.36 -9.43 -34.15
N ALA A 183 16.96 -10.57 -34.49
CA ALA A 183 16.37 -11.89 -34.52
C ALA A 183 15.81 -12.35 -33.16
N HIS A 184 14.67 -13.05 -33.24
CA HIS A 184 14.15 -13.90 -32.19
C HIS A 184 14.94 -15.22 -32.06
N ARG A 185 15.10 -15.64 -30.79
CA ARG A 185 15.15 -17.03 -30.26
C ARG A 185 16.43 -17.87 -30.50
N PRO A 186 16.74 -18.89 -29.64
CA PRO A 186 15.80 -19.77 -28.93
C PRO A 186 16.03 -20.01 -27.43
N ALA A 187 14.98 -20.56 -26.82
CA ALA A 187 15.02 -21.28 -25.56
C ALA A 187 15.92 -22.51 -25.67
N SER A 188 16.69 -22.80 -24.62
CA SER A 188 17.27 -24.11 -24.36
C SER A 188 17.55 -24.22 -22.85
N CYS A 189 16.69 -24.94 -22.14
CA CYS A 189 17.05 -25.58 -20.88
C CYS A 189 18.09 -26.68 -21.17
N PRO A 190 18.97 -26.97 -20.20
CA PRO A 190 19.09 -28.36 -19.80
C PRO A 190 19.01 -28.53 -18.29
N THR A 191 18.11 -29.43 -17.91
CA THR A 191 18.05 -30.17 -16.64
C THR A 191 19.19 -31.17 -16.61
N LEU A 192 20.05 -31.16 -15.57
CA LEU A 192 20.36 -32.30 -14.68
C LEU A 192 21.67 -32.16 -13.88
N ALA A 193 21.60 -32.74 -12.67
CA ALA A 193 22.64 -33.44 -11.90
C ALA A 193 23.32 -32.72 -10.71
N SER A 194 22.82 -33.08 -9.52
CA SER A 194 23.56 -33.51 -8.32
C SER A 194 25.09 -33.36 -8.31
N ALA A 195 25.58 -32.70 -7.27
CA ALA A 195 26.65 -33.25 -6.44
C ALA A 195 26.55 -32.65 -5.03
N ARG A 196 26.32 -33.54 -4.05
CA ARG A 196 26.62 -33.31 -2.64
C ARG A 196 28.14 -33.15 -2.48
N PHE A 197 28.57 -32.21 -1.65
CA PHE A 197 29.55 -32.44 -0.59
C PHE A 197 29.31 -31.41 0.51
#